data_AF-A0A7D5QZY1-F1
#
_entry.id   AF-A0A7D5QZY1-F1
#
_cell.length_a   1.000
_cell.length_b   1.000
_cell.length_c   1.000
_cell.angle_alpha   90.00
_cell.angle_beta   90.00
_cell.angle_gamma   90.00
#
_symmetry.space_group_name_H-M   'P 1'
#
loop_
_entity.id
_entity.type
_entity.pdbx_description
1 polymer ?
#
loop_
_entity_poly.entity_id
_entity_poly.type
_entity_poly.pdbx_seq_one_letter_code
_entity_poly.pdbx_strand_id
1 'polypeptide(L)'
;MTLENRKKRSPLWYELPILFSILGGLISYFAIRKDDPIKAKRCIIVGIVFSLPILFSIGMFLFSLGGAFYVVSSGSMMPELEVYDVVTADKNFPFENLSVGDIIVFDRPSDHNRIILHRIVEVLNDNPLTFKTKGDANPASIPGTDFPITESEYVGKINNIIPDVGGITQILRPPTNLIIYLIEFVVFLIPIILHIKFRRENRVSN
;
A
#
# COMPACT_ATOMS: atom_id res chain seq x y z
N MET A 1 -43.77 13.80 -30.23
CA MET A 1 -42.71 12.95 -29.66
C MET A 1 -43.11 12.64 -28.23
N THR A 2 -43.68 11.46 -28.01
CA THR A 2 -44.38 11.07 -26.79
C THR A 2 -43.40 10.86 -25.64
N LEU A 3 -43.67 11.49 -24.49
CA LEU A 3 -43.01 11.21 -23.22
C LEU A 3 -43.38 9.78 -22.81
N GLU A 4 -42.60 8.81 -23.29
CA GLU A 4 -42.74 7.41 -22.92
C GLU A 4 -42.73 7.26 -21.40
N ASN A 5 -43.68 6.46 -20.94
CA ASN A 5 -43.95 6.14 -19.56
C ASN A 5 -42.77 5.35 -18.96
N ARG A 6 -41.70 6.04 -18.55
CA ARG A 6 -40.51 5.41 -17.96
C ARG A 6 -40.93 4.62 -16.73
N LYS A 7 -40.84 3.28 -16.82
CA LYS A 7 -41.18 2.36 -15.73
C LYS A 7 -40.28 2.67 -14.53
N LYS A 8 -40.87 3.20 -13.45
CA LYS A 8 -40.13 3.61 -12.24
C LYS A 8 -39.63 2.36 -11.53
N ARG A 9 -38.33 2.06 -11.65
CA ARG A 9 -37.68 0.92 -10.98
C ARG A 9 -37.38 1.23 -9.52
N SER A 10 -37.30 0.18 -8.70
CA SER A 10 -36.94 0.28 -7.28
C SER A 10 -35.60 1.02 -7.12
N PRO A 11 -35.47 1.94 -6.14
CA PRO A 11 -34.21 2.62 -5.85
C PRO A 11 -33.05 1.67 -5.52
N LEU A 12 -33.34 0.45 -5.05
CA LEU A 12 -32.33 -0.54 -4.67
C LEU A 12 -31.38 -0.92 -5.80
N TRP A 13 -31.83 -0.83 -7.06
CA TRP A 13 -30.97 -1.10 -8.21
C TRP A 13 -29.81 -0.10 -8.33
N TYR A 14 -29.89 1.08 -7.70
CA TYR A 14 -28.84 2.08 -7.75
C TYR A 14 -27.81 1.96 -6.61
N GLU A 15 -28.12 1.19 -5.57
CA GLU A 15 -27.24 0.99 -4.41
C GLU A 15 -26.28 -0.20 -4.59
N LEU A 16 -26.62 -1.15 -5.46
CA LEU A 16 -25.81 -2.32 -5.75
C LEU A 16 -24.35 -2.01 -6.10
N PRO A 17 -24.01 -0.98 -6.92
CA PRO A 17 -22.61 -0.70 -7.25
C PRO A 17 -21.79 -0.22 -6.06
N ILE A 18 -22.42 0.32 -5.01
CA ILE A 18 -21.76 0.74 -3.77
C ILE A 18 -21.45 -0.48 -2.92
N LEU A 19 -22.39 -1.44 -2.84
CA LEU A 19 -22.24 -2.64 -2.00
C LEU A 19 -21.36 -3.73 -2.64
N PHE A 20 -21.44 -3.86 -3.96
CA PHE A 20 -20.81 -4.96 -4.71
C PHE A 20 -19.86 -4.46 -5.81
N SER A 21 -19.43 -3.19 -5.71
CA SER A 21 -18.47 -2.57 -6.64
C SER A 21 -18.85 -2.82 -8.11
N ILE A 22 -17.91 -3.26 -8.95
CA ILE A 22 -18.15 -3.50 -10.37
C ILE A 22 -19.22 -4.56 -10.66
N LEU A 23 -19.34 -5.61 -9.83
CA LEU A 23 -20.38 -6.64 -9.99
C LEU A 23 -21.76 -6.02 -9.77
N GLY A 24 -21.91 -5.18 -8.75
CA GLY A 24 -23.12 -4.40 -8.53
C GLY A 24 -23.42 -3.47 -9.69
N GLY A 25 -22.41 -2.76 -10.20
CA GLY A 25 -22.50 -1.92 -11.40
C GLY A 25 -23.07 -2.64 -12.62
N LEU A 26 -22.57 -3.84 -12.90
CA LEU A 26 -23.01 -4.67 -14.02
C LEU A 26 -24.44 -5.19 -13.82
N ILE A 27 -24.75 -5.72 -12.64
CA ILE A 27 -26.10 -6.20 -12.30
C ILE A 27 -27.12 -5.07 -12.48
N SER A 28 -26.83 -3.89 -11.92
CA SER A 28 -27.65 -2.70 -12.10
C SER A 28 -27.81 -2.35 -13.57
N TYR A 29 -26.73 -2.28 -14.33
CA TYR A 29 -26.77 -1.93 -15.76
C TYR A 29 -27.75 -2.81 -16.53
N PHE A 30 -27.64 -4.14 -16.42
CA PHE A 30 -28.53 -5.04 -17.14
C PHE A 30 -29.97 -4.95 -16.66
N ALA A 31 -30.20 -4.70 -15.37
CA ALA A 31 -31.53 -4.57 -14.79
C ALA A 31 -32.27 -3.30 -15.26
N ILE A 32 -31.56 -2.19 -15.47
CA ILE A 32 -32.19 -0.87 -15.73
C ILE A 32 -31.88 -0.24 -17.10
N ARG A 33 -30.96 -0.80 -17.91
CA ARG A 33 -30.55 -0.21 -19.20
C ARG A 33 -31.67 0.05 -20.20
N LYS A 34 -32.76 -0.74 -20.15
CA LYS A 34 -33.92 -0.56 -21.05
C LYS A 34 -34.85 0.57 -20.58
N ASP A 35 -34.85 0.87 -19.29
CA ASP A 35 -35.77 1.86 -18.69
C ASP A 35 -35.09 3.24 -18.52
N ASP A 36 -33.81 3.26 -18.12
CA ASP A 36 -33.03 4.48 -17.94
C ASP A 36 -31.54 4.22 -18.29
N PRO A 37 -31.17 4.35 -19.58
CA PRO A 37 -29.82 4.02 -20.05
C PRO A 37 -28.75 4.96 -19.48
N ILE A 38 -29.11 6.21 -19.17
CA ILE A 38 -28.18 7.19 -18.58
C ILE A 38 -27.81 6.75 -17.17
N LYS A 39 -28.80 6.40 -16.34
CA LYS A 39 -28.51 5.91 -14.99
C LYS A 39 -27.84 4.55 -15.00
N ALA A 40 -28.20 3.66 -15.91
CA ALA A 40 -27.54 2.37 -16.08
C ALA A 40 -26.02 2.54 -16.30
N LYS A 41 -25.62 3.45 -17.19
CA LYS A 41 -24.20 3.75 -17.43
C LYS A 41 -23.52 4.34 -16.19
N ARG A 42 -24.20 5.20 -15.44
CA ARG A 42 -23.67 5.75 -14.17
C ARG A 42 -23.42 4.65 -13.13
N CYS A 43 -24.26 3.62 -13.05
CA CYS A 43 -24.02 2.48 -12.15
C CYS A 43 -22.72 1.74 -12.48
N ILE A 44 -22.36 1.60 -13.76
CA ILE A 44 -21.06 1.03 -14.16
C ILE A 44 -19.91 1.91 -13.66
N ILE A 45 -19.99 3.23 -13.88
CA ILE A 45 -18.95 4.18 -13.45
C ILE A 45 -18.78 4.12 -11.93
N VAL A 46 -19.87 4.15 -11.16
CA VAL A 46 -19.83 4.01 -9.70
C VAL A 46 -19.18 2.68 -9.32
N GLY A 47 -19.58 1.56 -9.94
CA GLY A 47 -18.98 0.26 -9.67
C GLY A 47 -17.47 0.21 -9.94
N ILE A 48 -17.00 0.85 -11.02
CA ILE A 48 -15.56 0.97 -11.32
C ILE A 48 -14.84 1.75 -10.22
N VAL A 49 -15.37 2.92 -9.83
CA VAL A 49 -14.75 3.77 -8.80
C VAL A 49 -14.62 3.02 -7.48
N PHE A 50 -15.68 2.32 -7.05
CA PHE A 50 -15.65 1.52 -5.82
C PHE A 50 -14.75 0.27 -5.91
N SER A 51 -14.44 -0.21 -7.12
CA SER A 51 -13.46 -1.29 -7.31
C SER A 51 -12.01 -0.83 -7.20
N LEU A 52 -11.70 0.46 -7.39
CA LEU A 52 -10.30 0.94 -7.40
C LEU A 52 -9.55 0.69 -6.08
N PRO A 53 -10.10 0.99 -4.88
CA PRO A 53 -9.41 0.72 -3.62
C PRO A 53 -9.17 -0.78 -3.37
N ILE A 54 -10.13 -1.63 -3.80
CA ILE A 54 -10.01 -3.09 -3.68
C ILE A 54 -8.87 -3.60 -4.58
N LEU A 55 -8.85 -3.18 -5.84
CA LEU A 55 -7.80 -3.55 -6.79
C LEU A 55 -6.43 -3.07 -6.34
N PHE A 56 -6.35 -1.84 -5.83
CA PHE A 56 -5.13 -1.30 -5.23
C PHE A 56 -4.67 -2.14 -4.03
N SER A 57 -5.58 -2.50 -3.13
CA SER A 57 -5.27 -3.34 -1.96
C SER A 57 -4.80 -4.74 -2.34
N ILE A 58 -5.43 -5.37 -3.34
CA ILE A 58 -4.98 -6.66 -3.90
C ILE A 58 -3.60 -6.51 -4.52
N GLY A 59 -3.36 -5.44 -5.29
CA GLY A 59 -2.05 -5.14 -5.87
C GLY A 59 -0.97 -5.00 -4.80
N MET A 60 -1.23 -4.25 -3.73
CA MET A 60 -0.32 -4.10 -2.59
C MET A 60 -0.07 -5.42 -1.85
N PHE A 61 -1.10 -6.25 -1.69
CA PHE A 61 -0.96 -7.58 -1.09
C PHE A 61 -0.09 -8.50 -1.95
N LEU A 62 -0.38 -8.59 -3.25
CA LEU A 62 0.43 -9.39 -4.19
C LEU A 62 1.86 -8.88 -4.29
N PHE A 63 2.05 -7.56 -4.28
CA PHE A 63 3.37 -6.93 -4.19
C PHE A 63 4.09 -7.39 -2.93
N SER A 64 3.45 -7.35 -1.76
CA SER A 64 4.02 -7.79 -0.47
C SER A 64 4.43 -9.27 -0.41
N LEU A 65 3.83 -10.13 -1.25
CA LEU A 65 4.23 -11.54 -1.37
C LEU A 65 5.52 -11.74 -2.17
N GLY A 66 5.91 -10.76 -2.98
CA GLY A 66 7.07 -10.82 -3.89
C GLY A 66 8.43 -10.55 -3.24
N GLY A 67 8.48 -10.11 -1.98
CA GLY A 67 9.72 -9.81 -1.27
C GLY A 67 9.50 -8.95 -0.03
N ALA A 68 10.57 -8.70 0.73
CA ALA A 68 10.51 -7.73 1.82
C ALA A 68 10.83 -6.33 1.29
N PHE A 69 9.87 -5.43 1.48
CA PHE A 69 9.98 -4.02 1.14
C PHE A 69 10.38 -3.22 2.36
N TYR A 70 11.34 -2.33 2.20
CA TYR A 70 11.77 -1.41 3.23
C TYR A 70 11.59 0.01 2.73
N VAL A 71 11.12 0.89 3.60
CA VAL A 71 11.00 2.32 3.31
C VAL A 71 12.14 3.02 4.01
N VAL A 72 12.99 3.70 3.25
CA VAL A 72 14.14 4.45 3.76
C VAL A 72 13.62 5.57 4.66
N SER A 73 14.06 5.56 5.92
CA SER A 73 13.53 6.46 6.97
C SER A 73 14.47 7.60 7.35
N SER A 74 15.73 7.55 6.90
CA SER A 74 16.76 8.53 7.24
C SER A 74 17.70 8.78 6.06
N GLY A 75 18.38 9.91 6.05
CA GLY A 75 19.33 10.28 4.99
C GLY A 75 20.72 9.64 5.10
N SER A 76 20.92 8.59 5.92
CA SER A 76 22.26 8.01 6.13
C SER A 76 22.84 7.35 4.88
N MET A 77 21.99 7.00 3.92
CA MET A 77 22.37 6.33 2.67
C MET A 77 22.36 7.27 1.45
N MET A 78 22.19 8.58 1.66
CA MET A 78 22.30 9.55 0.57
C MET A 78 23.74 9.59 0.02
N PRO A 79 23.92 9.83 -1.29
CA PRO A 79 22.88 10.08 -2.30
C PRO A 79 22.32 8.80 -2.95
N GLU A 80 22.79 7.61 -2.58
CA GLU A 80 22.39 6.37 -3.24
C GLU A 80 20.93 6.00 -2.95
N LEU A 81 20.49 6.20 -1.69
CA LEU A 81 19.11 6.02 -1.27
C LEU A 81 18.59 7.30 -0.63
N GLU A 82 17.54 7.85 -1.19
CA GLU A 82 16.86 9.05 -0.70
C GLU A 82 15.84 8.69 0.39
N VAL A 83 15.51 9.66 1.23
CA VAL A 83 14.47 9.47 2.24
C VAL A 83 13.15 9.16 1.53
N TYR A 84 12.45 8.14 2.02
CA TYR A 84 11.20 7.57 1.50
C TYR A 84 11.33 6.63 0.31
N ASP A 85 12.52 6.41 -0.26
CA ASP A 85 12.68 5.37 -1.26
C ASP A 85 12.17 4.01 -0.76
N VAL A 86 11.59 3.24 -1.68
CA VAL A 86 11.17 1.86 -1.43
C VAL A 86 12.22 0.96 -2.03
N VAL A 87 12.80 0.09 -1.20
CA VAL A 87 13.81 -0.87 -1.64
C VAL A 87 13.34 -2.29 -1.38
N THR A 88 13.80 -3.21 -2.23
CA THR A 88 13.59 -4.65 -2.02
C THR A 88 14.86 -5.30 -1.54
N ALA A 89 14.72 -6.19 -0.55
CA ALA A 89 15.81 -7.05 -0.11
C ALA A 89 15.55 -8.50 -0.52
N ASP A 90 16.56 -9.12 -1.12
CA ASP A 90 16.61 -10.56 -1.34
C ASP A 90 17.07 -11.25 -0.06
N LYS A 91 16.12 -11.89 0.62
CA LYS A 91 16.36 -12.69 1.83
C LYS A 91 17.07 -14.01 1.56
N ASN A 92 17.03 -14.48 0.32
CA ASN A 92 17.63 -15.75 -0.07
C ASN A 92 19.08 -15.58 -0.54
N PHE A 93 19.58 -14.34 -0.65
CA PHE A 93 20.96 -14.10 -1.01
C PHE A 93 21.88 -14.56 0.14
N PRO A 94 22.77 -15.56 -0.07
CA PRO A 94 23.55 -16.17 1.00
C PRO A 94 24.52 -15.18 1.68
N PHE A 95 24.64 -15.25 2.99
CA PHE A 95 25.46 -14.33 3.80
C PHE A 95 26.95 -14.44 3.45
N GLU A 96 27.43 -15.64 3.16
CA GLU A 96 28.80 -15.95 2.76
C GLU A 96 29.19 -15.39 1.38
N ASN A 97 28.20 -15.04 0.55
CA ASN A 97 28.42 -14.47 -0.78
C ASN A 97 28.42 -12.93 -0.77
N LEU A 98 28.23 -12.30 0.39
CA LEU A 98 28.28 -10.86 0.53
C LEU A 98 29.69 -10.32 0.33
N SER A 99 29.79 -9.12 -0.23
CA SER A 99 31.06 -8.47 -0.53
C SER A 99 31.06 -7.00 -0.15
N VAL A 100 32.25 -6.43 0.02
CA VAL A 100 32.43 -4.98 0.19
C VAL A 100 31.76 -4.25 -0.97
N GLY A 101 30.95 -3.24 -0.65
CA GLY A 101 30.13 -2.49 -1.60
C GLY A 101 28.65 -2.87 -1.62
N ASP A 102 28.29 -4.06 -1.14
CA ASP A 102 26.90 -4.49 -1.04
C ASP A 102 26.14 -3.65 0.00
N ILE A 103 24.89 -3.30 -0.30
CA ILE A 103 23.98 -2.70 0.68
C ILE A 103 23.09 -3.81 1.23
N ILE A 104 23.07 -3.93 2.55
CA ILE A 104 22.32 -4.98 3.25
C ILE A 104 21.33 -4.39 4.22
N VAL A 105 20.27 -5.16 4.46
CA VAL A 105 19.30 -4.93 5.51
C VAL A 105 19.65 -5.83 6.69
N PHE A 106 19.73 -5.27 7.88
CA PHE A 106 20.04 -6.03 9.09
C PHE A 106 19.37 -5.44 10.33
N ASP A 107 19.15 -6.28 11.34
CA ASP A 107 18.76 -5.83 12.67
C ASP A 107 19.95 -5.25 13.41
N ARG A 108 19.75 -4.15 14.14
CA ARG A 108 20.84 -3.54 14.91
C ARG A 108 21.50 -4.58 15.84
N PRO A 109 22.84 -4.76 15.78
CA PRO A 109 23.53 -5.76 16.58
C PRO A 109 23.37 -5.61 18.10
N SER A 110 23.29 -4.38 18.63
CA SER A 110 23.28 -4.18 20.09
C SER A 110 22.01 -4.64 20.78
N ASP A 111 20.85 -4.57 20.11
CA ASP A 111 19.56 -4.81 20.76
C ASP A 111 18.41 -5.28 19.83
N HIS A 112 18.68 -5.45 18.53
CA HIS A 112 17.73 -5.96 17.53
C HIS A 112 16.40 -5.20 17.49
N ASN A 113 16.36 -3.93 17.90
CA ASN A 113 15.11 -3.17 18.01
C ASN A 113 14.82 -2.28 16.80
N ARG A 114 15.72 -2.25 15.82
CA ARG A 114 15.60 -1.44 14.61
C ARG A 114 16.29 -2.11 13.43
N ILE A 115 15.65 -1.99 12.28
CA ILE A 115 16.20 -2.38 10.99
C ILE A 115 17.05 -1.23 10.45
N ILE A 116 18.25 -1.56 9.96
CA ILE A 116 19.20 -0.62 9.38
C ILE A 116 19.57 -1.09 7.97
N LEU A 117 19.77 -0.12 7.08
CA LEU A 117 20.19 -0.32 5.70
C LEU A 117 21.52 0.42 5.53
N HIS A 118 22.64 -0.30 5.48
CA HIS A 118 23.98 0.29 5.30
C HIS A 118 24.83 -0.52 4.32
N ARG A 119 25.89 0.10 3.81
CA ARG A 119 26.82 -0.54 2.87
C ARG A 119 27.95 -1.26 3.62
N ILE A 120 28.29 -2.46 3.18
CA ILE A 120 29.47 -3.18 3.65
C ILE A 120 30.71 -2.41 3.20
N VAL A 121 31.51 -1.97 4.16
CA VAL A 121 32.76 -1.23 3.91
C VAL A 121 34.00 -2.07 4.20
N GLU A 122 33.87 -3.13 4.99
CA GLU A 122 35.00 -3.96 5.41
C GLU A 122 34.52 -5.36 5.85
N VAL A 123 35.29 -6.39 5.52
CA VAL A 123 35.18 -7.72 6.11
C VAL A 123 36.09 -7.74 7.35
N LEU A 124 35.49 -7.88 8.54
CA LEU A 124 36.21 -7.80 9.81
C LEU A 124 36.92 -9.10 10.16
N ASN A 125 36.25 -10.23 9.94
CA ASN A 125 36.79 -11.57 10.15
C ASN A 125 36.16 -12.52 9.14
N ASP A 126 36.89 -13.58 8.75
CA ASP A 126 36.38 -14.63 7.87
C ASP A 126 35.76 -15.81 8.65
N ASN A 127 36.11 -15.98 9.93
CA ASN A 127 35.62 -17.09 10.76
C ASN A 127 35.52 -16.71 12.26
N PRO A 128 34.32 -16.45 12.81
CA PRO A 128 33.06 -16.34 12.07
C PRO A 128 33.10 -15.14 11.11
N LEU A 129 32.45 -15.28 9.95
CA LEU A 129 32.34 -14.20 8.97
C LEU A 129 31.61 -13.01 9.60
N THR A 130 32.23 -11.85 9.60
CA THR A 130 31.65 -10.62 10.15
C THR A 130 31.94 -9.42 9.28
N PHE A 131 30.98 -8.51 9.19
CA PHE A 131 31.09 -7.30 8.38
C PHE A 131 31.06 -6.04 9.25
N LYS A 132 31.75 -5.01 8.76
CA LYS A 132 31.50 -3.63 9.18
C LYS A 132 30.70 -2.94 8.08
N THR A 133 29.60 -2.33 8.48
CA THR A 133 28.79 -1.52 7.57
C THR A 133 28.84 -0.04 7.95
N LYS A 134 28.43 0.81 7.02
CA LYS A 134 28.38 2.25 7.21
C LYS A 134 27.31 2.85 6.30
N GLY A 135 26.59 3.84 6.80
CA GLY A 135 25.78 4.71 5.94
C GLY A 135 26.67 5.51 5.00
N ASP A 136 26.32 5.57 3.71
CA ASP A 136 27.09 6.28 2.69
C ASP A 136 27.32 7.77 3.05
N ALA A 137 26.33 8.43 3.66
CA ALA A 137 26.41 9.81 4.12
C ALA A 137 27.03 9.97 5.52
N ASN A 138 27.19 8.88 6.28
CA ASN A 138 27.73 8.97 7.63
C ASN A 138 29.24 9.27 7.59
N PRO A 139 29.84 9.92 8.61
CA PRO A 139 31.27 10.14 8.65
C PRO A 139 32.05 8.86 8.99
N ALA A 140 31.51 8.02 9.88
CA ALA A 140 32.12 6.79 10.35
C ALA A 140 31.05 5.75 10.74
N SER A 141 31.48 4.50 10.89
CA SER A 141 30.67 3.44 11.48
C SER A 141 30.57 3.60 13.01
N ILE A 142 29.49 3.10 13.60
CA ILE A 142 29.15 3.17 15.03
C ILE A 142 29.08 1.75 15.65
N PRO A 143 29.99 1.39 16.58
CA PRO A 143 29.96 0.10 17.26
C PRO A 143 28.60 -0.24 17.88
N GLY A 144 28.15 -1.48 17.69
CA GLY A 144 26.85 -1.97 18.16
C GLY A 144 25.65 -1.43 17.37
N THR A 145 25.84 -0.48 16.45
CA THR A 145 24.79 0.01 15.55
C THR A 145 24.91 -0.59 14.17
N ASP A 146 26.07 -0.50 13.54
CA ASP A 146 26.31 -0.94 12.15
C ASP A 146 27.52 -1.90 12.02
N PHE A 147 28.13 -2.30 13.14
CA PHE A 147 29.09 -3.41 13.23
C PHE A 147 29.31 -3.91 14.67
N PRO A 148 29.83 -5.14 14.85
CA PRO A 148 29.98 -6.18 13.82
C PRO A 148 28.61 -6.75 13.39
N ILE A 149 28.46 -7.05 12.11
CA ILE A 149 27.27 -7.73 11.57
C ILE A 149 27.61 -9.20 11.36
N THR A 150 26.83 -10.09 11.96
CA THR A 150 26.89 -11.55 11.76
C THR A 150 25.67 -12.03 10.97
N GLU A 151 25.64 -13.32 10.65
CA GLU A 151 24.50 -13.94 9.99
C GLU A 151 23.19 -13.80 10.79
N SER A 152 23.23 -13.71 12.14
CA SER A 152 22.02 -13.56 12.94
C SER A 152 21.35 -12.19 12.83
N GLU A 153 22.10 -11.15 12.47
CA GLU A 153 21.55 -9.83 12.23
C GLU A 153 21.11 -9.65 10.79
N TYR A 154 21.64 -10.45 9.86
CA TYR A 154 21.41 -10.30 8.43
C TYR A 154 19.97 -10.65 8.04
N VAL A 155 19.32 -9.74 7.32
CA VAL A 155 17.94 -9.93 6.84
C VAL A 155 17.90 -10.14 5.33
N GLY A 156 18.75 -9.45 4.56
CA GLY A 156 18.80 -9.62 3.10
C GLY A 156 19.67 -8.58 2.39
N LYS A 157 20.03 -8.87 1.15
CA LYS A 157 20.80 -7.98 0.27
C LYS A 157 19.86 -7.12 -0.56
N ILE A 158 20.11 -5.81 -0.64
CA ILE A 158 19.33 -4.92 -1.51
C ILE A 158 19.64 -5.25 -2.98
N ASN A 159 18.58 -5.44 -3.78
CA ASN A 159 18.71 -5.78 -5.20
C ASN A 159 18.01 -4.79 -6.15
N ASN A 160 17.01 -4.04 -5.69
CA ASN A 160 16.33 -3.01 -6.49
C ASN A 160 15.94 -1.79 -5.64
N ILE A 161 16.00 -0.63 -6.27
CA ILE A 161 15.50 0.65 -5.76
C ILE A 161 14.29 1.01 -6.61
N ILE A 162 13.17 1.33 -5.97
CA ILE A 162 11.97 1.81 -6.64
C ILE A 162 11.86 3.32 -6.33
N PRO A 163 12.42 4.19 -7.19
CA PRO A 163 12.46 5.63 -6.95
C PRO A 163 11.05 6.22 -6.98
N ASP A 164 10.89 7.39 -6.34
CA ASP A 164 9.69 8.25 -6.40
C ASP A 164 8.36 7.67 -5.86
N VAL A 165 8.34 6.43 -5.35
CA VAL A 165 7.16 5.88 -4.66
C VAL A 165 7.07 6.37 -3.22
N GLY A 166 8.14 6.99 -2.70
CA GLY A 166 8.22 7.46 -1.32
C GLY A 166 7.16 8.47 -0.91
N GLY A 167 6.75 9.36 -1.83
CA GLY A 167 5.65 10.28 -1.58
C GLY A 167 4.31 9.55 -1.35
N ILE A 168 4.06 8.45 -2.07
CA ILE A 168 2.85 7.63 -1.90
C ILE A 168 2.91 6.88 -0.57
N THR A 169 4.07 6.33 -0.20
CA THR A 169 4.20 5.61 1.08
C THR A 169 4.01 6.54 2.28
N GLN A 170 4.39 7.82 2.19
CA GLN A 170 4.10 8.82 3.22
C GLN A 170 2.60 9.01 3.46
N ILE A 171 1.79 9.07 2.38
CA ILE A 171 0.33 9.22 2.46
C ILE A 171 -0.31 8.00 3.16
N LEU A 172 0.31 6.83 3.02
CA LEU A 172 -0.15 5.58 3.63
C LEU A 172 0.34 5.35 5.08
N ARG A 173 1.17 6.26 5.64
CA ARG A 173 1.61 6.15 7.05
C ARG A 173 0.59 6.78 8.03
N PRO A 174 0.52 6.27 9.27
CA PRO A 174 -0.18 6.98 10.36
C PRO A 174 0.44 8.36 10.65
N PRO A 175 -0.37 9.38 10.96
CA PRO A 175 -1.84 9.36 11.08
C PRO A 175 -2.60 9.58 9.75
N THR A 176 -1.90 9.85 8.64
CA THR A 176 -2.50 10.25 7.35
C THR A 176 -3.44 9.17 6.78
N ASN A 177 -3.04 7.90 6.87
CA ASN A 177 -3.88 6.78 6.45
C ASN A 177 -5.21 6.67 7.22
N LEU A 178 -5.21 6.99 8.52
CA LEU A 178 -6.42 6.97 9.35
C LEU A 178 -7.42 8.04 8.90
N ILE A 179 -6.93 9.21 8.48
CA ILE A 179 -7.78 10.28 7.93
C ILE A 179 -8.42 9.83 6.61
N ILE A 180 -7.67 9.14 5.74
CA ILE A 180 -8.18 8.61 4.47
C ILE A 180 -9.28 7.57 4.72
N TYR A 181 -9.03 6.60 5.60
CA TYR A 181 -10.04 5.60 5.97
C TYR A 181 -11.29 6.21 6.58
N LEU A 182 -11.15 7.28 7.38
CA LEU A 182 -12.29 8.01 7.92
C LEU A 182 -13.11 8.68 6.82
N ILE A 183 -12.45 9.33 5.84
CA ILE A 183 -13.14 9.96 4.71
C ILE A 183 -13.88 8.91 3.88
N GLU A 184 -13.23 7.79 3.54
CA GLU A 184 -13.86 6.68 2.81
C GLU A 184 -15.09 6.14 3.56
N PHE A 185 -14.98 5.96 4.88
CA PHE A 185 -16.09 5.52 5.73
C PHE A 185 -17.26 6.51 5.72
N VAL A 186 -16.99 7.81 5.85
CA VAL A 186 -18.05 8.85 5.81
C VAL A 186 -18.72 8.89 4.44
N VAL A 187 -17.94 8.85 3.35
CA VAL A 187 -18.47 8.81 1.98
C VAL A 187 -19.35 7.58 1.76
N PHE A 188 -18.96 6.43 2.31
CA PHE A 188 -19.76 5.20 2.25
C PHE A 188 -21.06 5.29 3.06
N LEU A 189 -21.07 5.99 4.20
CA LEU A 189 -22.24 6.13 5.06
C LEU A 189 -23.30 7.09 4.52
N ILE A 190 -22.90 8.16 3.80
CA ILE A 190 -23.84 9.19 3.33
C ILE A 190 -25.01 8.59 2.51
N PRO A 191 -24.79 7.75 1.48
CA PRO A 191 -25.87 7.12 0.71
C PRO A 191 -26.79 6.26 1.59
N ILE A 192 -26.23 5.51 2.54
CA ILE A 192 -26.98 4.64 3.45
C ILE A 192 -27.92 5.48 4.35
N ILE A 193 -27.41 6.56 4.93
CA ILE A 193 -28.19 7.45 5.79
C ILE A 193 -29.31 8.12 4.98
N LEU A 194 -29.01 8.61 3.78
CA LEU A 194 -30.00 9.20 2.88
C LEU A 194 -31.08 8.18 2.49
N HIS A 195 -30.70 6.93 2.22
CA HIS A 195 -31.63 5.84 1.92
C HIS A 195 -32.57 5.52 3.10
N ILE A 196 -32.02 5.42 4.31
CA ILE A 196 -32.81 5.16 5.54
C ILE A 196 -33.79 6.30 5.78
N LYS A 197 -33.36 7.55 5.64
CA LYS A 197 -34.22 8.73 5.80
C LYS A 197 -35.37 8.73 4.78
N PHE A 198 -35.06 8.51 3.51
CA PHE A 198 -36.07 8.41 2.45
C PHE A 198 -37.10 7.30 2.71
N ARG A 199 -36.66 6.12 3.20
CA ARG A 199 -37.57 5.02 3.54
C ARG A 199 -38.47 5.32 4.73
N ARG A 200 -37.99 6.08 5.73
CA ARG A 200 -38.81 6.53 6.87
C ARG A 200 -39.89 7.52 6.41
N GLU A 201 -39.52 8.53 5.62
CA GLU A 201 -40.47 9.55 5.15
C GLU A 201 -41.63 8.92 4.36
N ASN A 202 -41.35 7.97 3.46
CA ASN A 202 -42.38 7.28 2.67
C ASN A 202 -43.23 6.27 3.46
N ARG A 203 -42.80 5.85 4.66
CA ARG A 203 -43.61 4.99 5.55
C ARG A 203 -44.58 5.79 6.41
N VAL A 204 -44.26 7.04 6.72
CA VAL A 204 -45.10 7.92 7.56
C VAL A 204 -46.21 8.60 6.73
N SER A 205 -46.01 8.69 5.41
CA SER A 205 -46.97 9.31 4.47
C SER A 205 -48.02 8.34 3.89
N ASN A 206 -48.04 7.06 4.31
CA ASN A 206 -49.03 6.04 3.93
C ASN A 206 -49.72 5.52 5.19
#